data_AF-A0A522DF93-F1
#
_entry.id   AF-A0A522DF93-F1
#
_cell.length_a   1.000
_cell.length_b   1.000
_cell.length_c   1.000
_cell.angle_alpha   90.00
_cell.angle_beta   90.00
_cell.angle_gamma   90.00
#
_symmetry.space_group_name_H-M   'P 1'
#
loop_
_entity.id
_entity.type
_entity.pdbx_description
1 polymer ?
#
loop_
_entity_poly.entity_id
_entity_poly.type
_entity_poly.pdbx_seq_one_letter_code
_entity_poly.pdbx_strand_id
1 'polypeptide(L)' 'MRVDVISREYPPEVYGGAGVHVAELVRALRDDIDVVVRCFGAPRTELDVYSYLVPAEL' A
#
# COMPACT_ATOMS: atom_id res chain seq x y z
N MET A 1 -1.67 -17.22 -7.02
CA MET A 1 -2.71 -16.19 -7.25
C MET A 1 -2.09 -14.89 -6.75
N ARG A 2 -2.26 -13.77 -7.46
CA ARG A 2 -1.66 -12.48 -7.09
C ARG A 2 -2.73 -11.43 -6.85
N VAL A 3 -2.52 -10.60 -5.82
CA VAL A 3 -3.40 -9.47 -5.48
C VAL A 3 -2.61 -8.17 -5.52
N ASP A 4 -3.05 -7.23 -6.33
CA ASP A 4 -2.55 -5.86 -6.31
C ASP A 4 -3.49 -5.01 -5.42
N VAL A 5 -3.00 -4.58 -4.26
CA VAL A 5 -3.73 -3.73 -3.32
C VAL A 5 -3.45 -2.27 -3.64
N ILE A 6 -4.49 -1.53 -4.03
CA ILE A 6 -4.41 -0.11 -4.34
C ILE A 6 -4.97 0.68 -3.16
N SER A 7 -4.15 1.56 -2.58
CA SER A 7 -4.54 2.37 -1.43
C SER A 7 -4.03 3.81 -1.53
N ARG A 8 -4.74 4.75 -0.93
CA ARG A 8 -4.19 6.10 -0.73
C ARG A 8 -3.11 6.13 0.36
N GLU A 9 -3.30 5.34 1.41
CA GLU A 9 -2.44 5.31 2.60
C GLU A 9 -1.81 3.94 2.78
N TYR A 10 -0.51 3.93 3.05
CA TYR A 10 0.27 2.75 3.40
C TYR A 10 1.52 3.20 4.17
N PRO A 11 2.04 2.42 5.13
CA PRO A 11 3.19 2.84 5.93
C PRO A 11 4.37 3.39 5.10
N PRO A 12 5.05 4.44 5.58
CA PRO A 12 4.84 5.14 6.86
C PRO A 12 3.74 6.23 6.86
N GLU A 13 2.99 6.42 5.78
CA GLU A 13 2.01 7.52 5.63
C GLU A 13 0.58 7.02 5.86
N VAL A 14 0.25 6.70 7.11
CA VAL A 14 -1.10 6.27 7.54
C VAL A 14 -1.68 7.28 8.52
N TYR A 15 -2.85 7.82 8.21
CA TYR A 15 -3.50 8.90 8.97
C TYR A 15 -4.93 8.56 9.39
N GLY A 16 -5.51 7.47 8.88
CA GLY A 16 -6.85 7.03 9.24
C GLY A 16 -7.02 5.51 9.28
N GLY A 17 -8.21 5.07 9.71
CA GLY A 17 -8.53 3.65 9.88
C GLY A 17 -8.44 2.83 8.58
N ALA A 18 -8.65 3.46 7.42
CA ALA A 18 -8.50 2.79 6.13
C ALA A 18 -7.04 2.38 5.86
N GLY A 19 -6.06 3.25 6.11
CA GLY A 19 -4.64 2.92 5.95
C GLY A 19 -4.18 1.86 6.95
N VAL A 20 -4.66 1.91 8.20
CA VAL A 20 -4.42 0.87 9.21
C VAL A 20 -4.99 -0.47 8.74
N HIS A 21 -6.22 -0.49 8.24
CA HIS A 21 -6.84 -1.71 7.74
C HIS A 21 -6.06 -2.32 6.57
N VAL A 22 -5.64 -1.51 5.60
CA VAL A 22 -4.83 -1.98 4.47
C VAL A 22 -3.49 -2.54 4.95
N ALA A 23 -2.80 -1.88 5.87
CA ALA A 23 -1.52 -2.34 6.38
C ALA A 23 -1.64 -3.72 7.06
N GLU A 24 -2.63 -3.90 7.94
CA GLU A 24 -2.84 -5.19 8.60
C GLU A 24 -3.33 -6.28 7.65
N LEU A 25 -4.19 -5.93 6.69
CA LEU A 25 -4.63 -6.86 5.67
C LEU A 25 -3.46 -7.34 4.80
N VAL A 26 -2.62 -6.44 4.30
CA VAL A 26 -1.43 -6.80 3.50
C VAL A 26 -0.50 -7.69 4.30
N ARG A 27 -0.27 -7.36 5.58
CA ARG A 27 0.56 -8.18 6.47
C ARG A 27 0.02 -9.61 6.59
N ALA A 28 -1.29 -9.78 6.79
CA ALA A 28 -1.90 -11.11 6.90
C ALA A 28 -1.95 -11.88 5.57
N LEU A 29 -2.17 -11.20 4.44
CA LEU A 29 -2.26 -11.87 3.14
C LEU A 29 -0.91 -12.34 2.60
N ARG A 30 0.19 -11.64 2.94
CA ARG A 30 1.54 -11.98 2.48
C ARG A 30 2.07 -13.32 3.01
N ASP A 31 1.41 -13.90 4.01
CA ASP A 31 1.76 -15.23 4.51
C ASP A 31 1.44 -16.34 3.48
N ASP A 32 0.41 -16.16 2.66
CA ASP A 32 -0.11 -17.19 1.75
C ASP A 32 -0.32 -16.73 0.28
N ILE A 33 -0.25 -15.43 0.02
CA ILE A 33 -0.62 -14.83 -1.28
C ILE A 33 0.47 -13.86 -1.74
N ASP A 34 0.78 -13.87 -3.04
CA ASP A 34 1.62 -12.85 -3.66
C ASP A 34 0.88 -11.51 -3.65
N VAL A 35 1.30 -10.58 -2.77
CA VAL A 35 0.67 -9.26 -2.62
C VAL A 35 1.62 -8.17 -3.07
N VAL A 36 1.15 -7.35 -4.00
CA VAL A 36 1.80 -6.10 -4.41
C VAL A 36 0.99 -4.91 -3.95
N VAL A 37 1.63 -3.96 -3.28
CA VAL A 37 1.00 -2.72 -2.82
C VAL A 37 1.31 -1.59 -3.79
N ARG A 38 0.27 -0.84 -4.15
CA ARG A 38 0.36 0.40 -4.94
C ARG A 38 -0.26 1.51 -4.12
N CYS A 39 0.57 2.44 -3.65
CA CYS A 39 0.12 3.52 -2.79
C CYS A 39 0.54 4.90 -3.28
N PHE A 40 -0.17 5.93 -2.84
CA PHE A 40 0.29 7.30 -3.04
C PHE A 40 1.25 7.74 -1.93
N GLY A 41 2.03 8.78 -2.20
CA GLY A 41 2.90 9.43 -1.21
C GLY A 41 4.38 9.35 -1.55
N ALA A 42 5.22 9.46 -0.52
CA ALA A 42 6.68 9.48 -0.69
C ALA A 42 7.25 8.17 -1.28
N PRO A 43 8.44 8.18 -1.91
CA PRO A 43 9.10 6.96 -2.37
C PRO A 43 9.21 5.87 -1.28
N ARG A 44 9.08 4.60 -1.69
CA ARG A 44 9.18 3.42 -0.82
C ARG A 44 10.31 2.51 -1.29
N THR A 45 10.97 1.85 -0.34
CA THR A 45 12.03 0.86 -0.60
C THR A 45 11.63 -0.55 -0.17
N GLU A 46 10.43 -0.71 0.38
CA GLU A 46 9.89 -2.02 0.78
C GLU A 46 9.63 -2.87 -0.47
N LEU A 47 10.01 -4.15 -0.40
CA LEU A 47 9.76 -5.09 -1.50
C LEU A 47 8.27 -5.18 -1.79
N ASP A 48 7.93 -5.25 -3.08
CA ASP A 48 6.55 -5.35 -3.56
C ASP A 48 5.65 -4.18 -3.13
N VAL A 49 6.25 -3.02 -2.82
CA VAL A 49 5.54 -1.77 -2.55
C VAL A 49 5.99 -0.71 -3.55
N TYR A 50 5.04 -0.20 -4.33
CA TYR A 50 5.24 0.84 -5.31
C TYR A 50 4.49 2.09 -4.88
N SER A 51 5.21 3.21 -4.83
CA SER A 51 4.65 4.51 -4.47
C SER A 51 4.52 5.40 -5.69
N TYR A 52 3.48 6.22 -5.69
CA TYR A 52 3.17 7.19 -6.72
C TYR A 52 3.02 8.56 -6.08
N LEU A 53 3.59 9.60 -6.69
CA LEU A 53 3.28 10.96 -6.28
C LEU A 53 1.80 11.24 -6.54
N VAL A 54 1.16 11.96 -5.64
CA VAL A 54 -0.21 12.44 -5.85
C VAL A 54 -0.18 13.40 -7.04
N PRO A 55 -1.01 13.19 -8.08
CA PRO A 55 -1.09 14.13 -9.21
C PRO A 55 -1.43 15.54 -8.71
N ALA A 56 -0.73 16.55 -9.24
CA ALA A 56 -0.96 17.95 -8.88
C ALA A 56 -2.31 18.48 -9.41
N GLU A 57 -2.91 17.80 -10.39
CA GLU A 57 -4.13 18.19 -11.08
C GLU A 57 -5.06 16.97 -11.19
N LEU A 58 -6.35 17.17 -10.90
CA LEU A 58 -7.46 16.23 -11.13
C LEU A 58 -8.45 16.83 -12.11
#